data_AF-A0A816E6W7-F1
#
_entry.id   AF-A0A816E6W7-F1
#
_cell.length_a   1.000
_cell.length_b   1.000
_cell.length_c   1.000
_cell.angle_alpha   90.00
_cell.angle_beta   90.00
_cell.angle_gamma   90.00
#
_symmetry.space_group_name_H-M   'P 1'
#
loop_
_entity.id
_entity.type
_entity.pdbx_description
1 polymer ?
#
loop_
_entity_poly.entity_id
_entity_poly.type
_entity_poly.pdbx_seq_one_letter_code
_entity_poly.pdbx_strand_id
1 'polypeptide(L)'
;ILIVHEKGSRMLTFPKDDVKKGESGWRCAVRNIREKLVIPSNVLPHSKPSTTLIENFKLKEYNGIITLFVVQVQSTAGYAISPKAKEEFKSLKWRTISDKNLLHSGRLHKLVRPFIR
;
A
#
# COMPACT_ATOMS: atom_id res chain seq x y z
N ILE A 1 0.58 6.31 -7.06
CA ILE A 1 0.85 5.36 -5.96
C ILE A 1 0.06 5.77 -4.73
N LEU A 2 -0.55 4.84 -4.02
CA LEU A 2 -1.29 5.13 -2.80
C LEU A 2 -0.34 5.22 -1.60
N ILE A 3 -0.38 6.33 -0.88
CA ILE A 3 0.48 6.62 0.27
C ILE A 3 -0.38 6.96 1.48
N VAL A 4 0.02 6.45 2.63
CA VAL A 4 -0.63 6.71 3.92
C VAL A 4 0.30 7.46 4.85
N HIS A 5 -0.30 8.32 5.67
CA HIS A 5 0.33 8.98 6.80
C HIS A 5 -0.34 8.43 8.06
N GLU A 6 0.37 7.57 8.79
CA GLU A 6 -0.15 6.94 10.01
C GLU A 6 -0.32 7.98 11.12
N LYS A 7 -1.41 7.90 11.89
CA LYS A 7 -1.57 8.77 13.07
C LYS A 7 -0.47 8.46 14.09
N GLY A 8 0.09 9.50 14.70
CA GLY A 8 1.21 9.35 15.64
C GLY A 8 2.57 9.09 14.97
N SER A 9 2.62 8.85 13.66
CA SER A 9 3.86 8.77 12.90
C SER A 9 4.11 10.06 12.13
N ARG A 10 5.37 10.45 11.98
CA ARG A 10 5.78 11.50 11.03
C ARG A 10 6.08 10.94 9.63
N MET A 11 6.01 9.62 9.48
CA MET A 11 6.46 8.92 8.28
C MET A 11 5.30 8.67 7.30
N LEU A 12 5.59 8.89 6.02
CA LEU A 12 4.76 8.43 4.91
C LEU A 12 5.17 7.00 4.54
N THR A 13 4.19 6.11 4.41
CA THR A 13 4.42 4.70 4.05
C THR A 13 3.41 4.21 3.02
N PHE A 14 3.61 2.99 2.53
CA PHE A 14 2.57 2.26 1.83
C PHE A 14 1.52 1.72 2.81
N PRO A 15 0.27 1.50 2.37
CA PRO A 15 -0.68 0.70 3.12
C PRO A 15 -0.08 -0.69 3.40
N LYS A 16 -0.09 -1.07 4.67
CA LYS A 16 0.40 -2.37 5.15
C LYS A 16 -0.53 -2.91 6.23
N ASP A 17 -0.50 -4.22 6.41
CA ASP A 17 -1.27 -4.94 7.43
C ASP A 17 -0.61 -6.31 7.69
N ASP A 18 -0.88 -6.90 8.84
CA ASP A 18 -0.33 -8.19 9.21
C ASP A 18 -1.04 -9.32 8.46
N VAL A 19 -0.25 -10.30 8.00
CA VAL A 19 -0.77 -11.48 7.31
C VAL A 19 -1.42 -12.42 8.34
N LYS A 20 -2.71 -12.70 8.17
CA LYS A 20 -3.43 -13.62 9.07
C LYS A 20 -3.00 -15.08 8.83
N LYS A 21 -3.14 -15.93 9.85
CA LYS A 21 -2.82 -17.36 9.74
C LYS A 21 -3.64 -18.01 8.60
N GLY A 22 -2.95 -18.62 7.64
CA GLY A 22 -3.56 -19.24 6.44
C GLY A 22 -3.94 -18.27 5.32
N GLU A 23 -3.71 -16.96 5.50
CA GLU A 23 -3.90 -15.93 4.46
C GLU A 23 -2.62 -15.81 3.61
N SER A 24 -2.76 -15.70 2.28
CA SER A 24 -1.61 -15.35 1.43
C SER A 24 -1.32 -13.85 1.51
N GLY A 25 -0.06 -13.44 1.34
CA GLY A 25 0.30 -12.01 1.33
C GLY A 25 -0.51 -11.19 0.31
N TRP A 26 -0.87 -11.79 -0.83
CA TRP A 26 -1.81 -11.20 -1.79
C TRP A 26 -3.19 -10.93 -1.19
N ARG A 27 -3.80 -11.94 -0.56
CA ARG A 27 -5.13 -11.79 0.06
C ARG A 27 -5.09 -10.73 1.16
N CYS A 28 -4.01 -10.70 1.94
CA CYS A 28 -3.76 -9.64 2.92
C CYS A 28 -3.69 -8.26 2.25
N ALA A 29 -2.89 -8.08 1.19
CA ALA A 29 -2.78 -6.80 0.49
C ALA A 29 -4.13 -6.32 -0.08
N VAL A 30 -4.90 -7.21 -0.71
CA VAL A 30 -6.24 -6.88 -1.24
C VAL A 30 -7.21 -6.53 -0.12
N ARG A 31 -7.24 -7.34 0.96
CA ARG A 31 -8.07 -7.10 2.13
C ARG A 31 -7.75 -5.74 2.75
N ASN A 32 -6.47 -5.46 2.96
CA ASN A 32 -5.97 -4.19 3.49
C ASN A 32 -6.46 -2.99 2.68
N ILE A 33 -6.39 -3.06 1.34
CA ILE A 33 -6.91 -2.00 0.47
C ILE A 33 -8.44 -1.90 0.56
N ARG A 34 -9.19 -3.01 0.54
CA ARG A 34 -10.66 -3.01 0.66
C ARG A 34 -11.16 -2.49 2.00
N GLU A 35 -10.44 -2.75 3.08
CA GLU A 35 -10.78 -2.25 4.41
C GLU A 35 -10.52 -0.74 4.53
N LYS A 36 -9.51 -0.21 3.83
CA LYS A 36 -9.06 1.19 3.95
C LYS A 36 -9.68 2.11 2.91
N LEU A 37 -10.05 1.56 1.76
CA LEU A 37 -10.72 2.26 0.68
C LEU A 37 -12.06 1.60 0.41
N VAL A 38 -13.13 2.39 0.48
CA VAL A 38 -14.41 2.04 -0.13
C VAL A 38 -14.23 2.22 -1.63
N ILE A 39 -13.82 1.13 -2.27
CA ILE A 39 -13.62 1.03 -3.71
C ILE A 39 -14.87 0.37 -4.29
N PRO A 40 -15.56 1.00 -5.25
CA PRO A 40 -16.61 0.35 -6.02
C PRO A 40 -16.12 -1.02 -6.55
N SER A 41 -16.96 -2.06 -6.47
CA SER A 41 -16.55 -3.46 -6.76
C SER A 41 -15.92 -3.65 -8.15
N ASN A 42 -16.26 -2.79 -9.10
CA ASN A 42 -15.73 -2.72 -10.46
C ASN A 42 -14.34 -2.08 -10.59
N VAL A 43 -13.70 -1.64 -9.50
CA VAL A 43 -12.38 -0.97 -9.53
C VAL A 43 -11.25 -1.84 -8.95
N LEU A 44 -11.63 -2.92 -8.26
CA LEU A 44 -10.70 -3.96 -7.81
C LEU A 44 -10.20 -4.77 -9.01
N PRO A 45 -8.95 -5.24 -9.00
CA PRO A 45 -8.44 -6.07 -10.10
C PRO A 45 -9.29 -7.33 -10.24
N HIS A 46 -10.01 -7.44 -11.36
CA HIS A 46 -10.80 -8.61 -11.77
C HIS A 46 -9.95 -9.84 -12.12
N SER A 47 -8.63 -9.67 -12.16
CA SER A 47 -7.67 -10.70 -12.55
C SER A 47 -6.50 -10.70 -11.57
N LYS A 48 -5.88 -11.88 -11.38
CA LYS A 48 -4.54 -12.02 -10.80
C LYS A 48 -3.67 -10.91 -11.41
N PRO A 49 -3.25 -9.86 -10.67
CA PRO A 49 -2.27 -8.95 -11.22
C PRO A 49 -0.98 -9.75 -11.42
N SER A 50 -0.16 -9.30 -12.36
CA SER A 50 1.23 -9.70 -12.49
C SER A 50 1.96 -9.39 -11.17
N THR A 51 1.81 -10.26 -10.17
CA THR A 51 2.48 -10.14 -8.88
C THR A 51 3.94 -10.47 -9.12
N THR A 52 4.74 -9.44 -9.35
CA THR A 52 6.17 -9.54 -9.10
C THR A 52 6.35 -9.35 -7.60
N LEU A 53 6.74 -10.41 -6.89
CA LEU A 53 7.33 -10.25 -5.56
C LEU A 53 8.51 -9.29 -5.75
N ILE A 54 8.39 -8.09 -5.17
CA ILE A 54 9.43 -7.09 -5.34
C ILE A 54 10.69 -7.53 -4.59
N GLU A 55 10.55 -7.93 -3.31
CA GLU A 55 11.60 -8.53 -2.46
C GLU A 55 11.08 -8.69 -1.02
N ASN A 56 11.83 -9.41 -0.18
CA ASN A 56 11.68 -9.44 1.28
C ASN A 56 12.73 -8.54 1.94
N PHE A 57 12.31 -7.61 2.80
CA PHE A 57 13.26 -6.80 3.58
C PHE A 57 12.95 -6.81 5.06
N LYS A 58 14.02 -6.88 5.84
CA LYS A 58 14.03 -6.45 7.23
C LYS A 58 14.31 -4.95 7.25
N LEU A 59 13.30 -4.13 7.52
CA LEU A 59 13.53 -2.73 7.90
C LEU A 59 13.86 -2.72 9.40
N LYS A 60 14.96 -2.09 9.84
CA LYS A 60 15.28 -2.02 11.28
C LYS A 60 14.15 -1.39 12.13
N GLU A 61 13.33 -0.55 11.49
CA GLU A 61 12.15 0.11 12.07
C GLU A 61 10.96 -0.85 12.25
N TYR A 62 10.98 -2.03 11.61
CA TYR A 62 9.96 -3.05 11.69
C TYR A 62 10.59 -4.38 12.09
N ASN A 63 10.24 -4.92 13.25
CA ASN A 63 10.73 -6.23 13.70
C ASN A 63 10.04 -7.38 12.91
N GLY A 64 10.25 -7.44 11.59
CA GLY A 64 9.55 -8.34 10.67
C GLY A 64 10.05 -8.27 9.22
N ILE A 65 9.41 -9.06 8.36
CA ILE A 65 9.65 -9.06 6.91
C ILE A 65 8.49 -8.30 6.25
N ILE A 66 8.80 -7.28 5.45
CA ILE A 66 7.79 -6.62 4.61
C ILE A 66 7.84 -7.23 3.21
N THR A 67 6.69 -7.71 2.75
CA THR A 67 6.48 -8.16 1.37
C THR A 67 5.64 -7.13 0.64
N LEU A 68 6.18 -6.56 -0.44
CA LEU A 68 5.49 -5.55 -1.25
C LEU A 68 4.73 -6.21 -2.41
N PHE A 69 3.49 -5.79 -2.60
CA PHE A 69 2.63 -6.18 -3.71
C PHE A 69 2.22 -4.95 -4.50
N VAL A 70 2.31 -5.03 -5.83
CA VAL A 70 1.74 -4.01 -6.73
C VAL A 70 0.32 -4.41 -7.08
N VAL A 71 -0.61 -3.49 -6.87
CA VAL A 71 -2.03 -3.65 -7.21
C VAL A 71 -2.40 -2.52 -8.15
N GLN A 72 -2.84 -2.87 -9.36
CA GLN A 72 -3.39 -1.90 -10.29
C GLN A 72 -4.87 -1.68 -9.99
N VAL A 73 -5.26 -0.43 -9.76
CA VAL A 73 -6.67 -0.04 -9.64
C VAL A 73 -7.18 0.36 -11.04
N GLN A 74 -8.36 -0.12 -11.42
CA GLN A 74 -8.92 0.18 -12.76
C GLN A 74 -9.35 1.64 -12.92
N SER A 75 -9.67 2.31 -11.80
CA SER A 75 -10.05 3.72 -11.76
C SER A 75 -9.57 4.38 -10.47
N THR A 76 -9.21 5.65 -10.56
CA THR A 76 -8.96 6.52 -9.40
C THR A 76 -10.16 7.44 -9.13
N ALA A 77 -11.21 7.40 -9.96
CA ALA A 77 -12.45 8.15 -9.74
C ALA A 77 -13.37 7.38 -8.78
N GLY A 78 -13.95 8.08 -7.80
CA GLY A 78 -15.02 7.54 -6.95
C GLY A 78 -14.57 6.64 -5.79
N TYR A 79 -13.30 6.62 -5.40
CA TYR A 79 -12.91 5.98 -4.14
C TYR A 79 -13.29 6.87 -2.96
N ALA A 80 -13.81 6.27 -1.89
CA ALA A 80 -13.96 6.94 -0.60
C ALA A 80 -13.01 6.32 0.42
N ILE A 81 -12.49 7.15 1.34
CA ILE A 81 -11.70 6.67 2.47
C ILE A 81 -12.67 6.07 3.48
N SER A 82 -12.45 4.82 3.88
CA SER A 82 -13.32 4.14 4.84
C SER A 82 -13.27 4.83 6.22
N PRO A 83 -14.32 4.72 7.06
CA PRO A 83 -14.29 5.24 8.43
C PRO A 83 -13.09 4.70 9.22
N LYS A 84 -12.82 3.40 9.11
CA LYS A 84 -11.65 2.73 9.71
C LYS A 84 -10.33 3.38 9.31
N ALA A 85 -10.14 3.71 8.03
CA ALA A 85 -8.95 4.41 7.57
C ALA A 85 -8.84 5.84 8.11
N LYS A 86 -9.96 6.54 8.38
CA LYS A 86 -9.94 7.87 9.02
C LYS A 86 -9.53 7.79 10.49
N GLU A 87 -9.74 6.65 11.15
CA GLU A 87 -9.29 6.40 12.51
C GLU A 87 -7.80 6.08 12.56
N GLU A 88 -7.29 5.28 11.63
CA GLU A 88 -5.89 4.83 11.58
C GLU A 88 -4.91 5.85 10.95
N PHE A 89 -5.36 6.61 9.94
CA PHE A 89 -4.48 7.49 9.16
C PHE A 89 -4.82 8.97 9.37
N LYS A 90 -3.77 9.79 9.47
CA LYS A 90 -3.89 11.25 9.37
C LYS A 90 -4.27 11.67 7.96
N SER A 91 -3.76 10.98 6.95
CA SER A 91 -4.15 11.19 5.55
C SER A 91 -3.83 9.97 4.68
N LEU A 92 -4.65 9.76 3.65
CA LEU A 92 -4.44 8.75 2.61
C LEU A 92 -4.62 9.43 1.25
N LYS A 93 -3.57 9.43 0.41
CA LYS A 93 -3.52 10.23 -0.83
C LYS A 93 -2.79 9.50 -1.95
N TRP A 94 -3.19 9.78 -3.18
CA TRP A 94 -2.43 9.39 -4.37
C TRP A 94 -1.27 10.36 -4.59
N ARG A 95 -0.08 9.81 -4.85
CA ARG A 95 1.14 10.56 -5.16
C ARG A 95 1.81 10.02 -6.42
N THR A 96 2.55 10.89 -7.10
CA THR A 96 3.39 10.55 -8.25
C THR A 96 4.78 10.14 -7.79
N ILE A 97 5.43 9.24 -8.52
CA ILE A 97 6.78 8.73 -8.22
C ILE A 97 7.87 9.81 -8.16
N SER A 98 7.64 10.93 -8.85
CA SER A 98 8.50 12.11 -8.90
C SER A 98 8.56 12.87 -7.58
N ASP A 99 7.65 12.59 -6.65
CA ASP A 99 7.62 13.20 -5.33
C ASP A 99 8.78 12.63 -4.50
N LYS A 100 9.93 13.31 -4.50
CA LYS A 100 11.20 12.85 -3.91
C LYS A 100 11.10 12.56 -2.40
N ASN A 101 10.05 13.07 -1.75
CA ASN A 101 9.77 12.89 -0.32
C ASN A 101 8.71 11.80 -0.05
N LEU A 102 8.37 10.99 -1.06
CA LEU A 102 7.34 9.95 -1.01
C LEU A 102 7.50 8.98 0.16
N LEU A 103 8.75 8.65 0.48
CA LEU A 103 9.12 7.69 1.50
C LEU A 103 10.37 8.17 2.21
N HIS A 104 10.35 8.12 3.54
CA HIS A 104 11.44 8.64 4.37
C HIS A 104 12.78 7.92 4.13
N SER A 105 12.74 6.64 3.72
CA SER A 105 13.94 5.90 3.34
C SER A 105 14.15 5.94 1.82
N GLY A 106 15.23 6.61 1.41
CA GLY A 106 15.68 6.59 0.01
C GLY A 106 15.93 5.18 -0.52
N ARG A 107 16.11 4.18 0.38
CA ARG A 107 16.20 2.76 0.05
C ARG A 107 14.87 2.21 -0.48
N LEU A 108 13.76 2.46 0.21
CA LEU A 108 12.44 1.99 -0.22
C LEU A 108 11.99 2.71 -1.50
N HIS A 109 12.33 4.00 -1.68
CA HIS A 109 12.08 4.72 -2.94
C HIS A 109 12.83 4.10 -4.12
N LYS A 110 14.15 3.87 -3.99
CA LYS A 110 14.96 3.20 -5.02
C LYS A 110 14.43 1.82 -5.38
N LEU A 111 13.86 1.14 -4.40
CA LEU A 111 13.36 -0.22 -4.54
C LEU A 111 12.05 -0.33 -5.31
N VAL A 112 11.10 0.54 -4.99
CA VAL A 112 9.77 0.49 -5.63
C VAL A 112 9.80 1.20 -6.98
N ARG A 113 10.76 2.12 -7.19
CA ARG A 113 10.86 2.92 -8.42
C ARG A 113 10.80 2.11 -9.73
N PRO A 114 11.50 0.97 -9.89
CA PRO A 114 11.45 0.16 -11.10
C PRO A 114 10.08 -0.47 -11.41
N PHE A 115 9.23 -0.65 -10.40
CA PHE A 115 7.94 -1.35 -10.51
C PHE A 115 6.75 -0.41 -10.75
N ILE A 116 6.98 0.89 -10.71
CA ILE A 116 5.97 1.92 -10.96
C ILE A 116 6.19 2.40 -12.40
N ARG A 117 5.41 1.85 -13.35
CA ARG A 117 5.35 2.31 -14.75
C ARG A 117 4.00 2.98 -15.01
#